data_AF-A0A6G2UXH0-F1
#
_entry.id   AF-A0A6G2UXH0-F1
#
_cell.length_a   1.000
_cell.length_b   1.000
_cell.length_c   1.000
_cell.angle_alpha   90.00
_cell.angle_beta   90.00
_cell.angle_gamma   90.00
#
_symmetry.space_group_name_H-M   'P 1'
#
loop_
_entity.id
_entity.type
_entity.pdbx_description
1 polymer ?
#
loop_
_entity_poly.entity_id
_entity_poly.type
_entity_poly.pdbx_seq_one_letter_code
_entity_poly.pdbx_strand_id
1 'polypeptide(L)'
;MVPFLLLLVAWGAAGLSCARLCLAAARAARRPMPATGAPRGRQLTLYEAAFLAGGPGRVADLALVSMHLRRRLLLAHTGWATVVDPEGRDEVERTVIRAIGPEGQSPIAPVRASAAAADAVRAV
;
A
#
# COMPACT_ATOMS: atom_id res chain seq x y z
N MET A 1 4.26 -34.85 -42.52
CA MET A 1 2.94 -34.30 -42.10
C MET A 1 2.76 -34.38 -40.58
N VAL A 2 2.98 -35.52 -39.94
CA VAL A 2 2.90 -35.71 -38.47
C VAL A 2 3.70 -34.70 -37.62
N PRO A 3 4.98 -34.36 -37.91
CA PRO A 3 5.74 -33.44 -37.05
C PRO A 3 5.23 -31.99 -37.09
N PHE A 4 4.73 -31.53 -38.24
CA PHE A 4 4.11 -30.22 -38.37
C PHE A 4 2.81 -30.13 -37.56
N LEU A 5 2.03 -31.21 -37.55
CA LEU A 5 0.78 -31.30 -36.81
C LEU A 5 1.04 -31.27 -35.29
N LEU A 6 2.08 -31.98 -34.82
CA LEU A 6 2.53 -31.93 -33.43
C LEU A 6 3.03 -30.54 -33.02
N LEU A 7 3.78 -29.86 -33.89
CA LEU A 7 4.26 -28.51 -33.63
C LEU A 7 3.12 -27.51 -33.48
N LEU A 8 2.10 -27.61 -34.34
CA LEU A 8 0.92 -26.73 -34.34
C LEU A 8 0.10 -26.91 -33.06
N VAL A 9 -0.05 -28.16 -32.59
CA VAL A 9 -0.72 -28.49 -31.32
C VAL A 9 0.06 -27.93 -30.13
N ALA A 10 1.39 -28.11 -30.10
CA ALA A 10 2.22 -27.58 -29.01
C ALA A 10 2.17 -26.05 -28.92
N TRP A 11 2.22 -25.37 -30.07
CA TRP A 11 2.10 -23.91 -30.14
C TRP A 11 0.74 -23.42 -29.66
N GLY A 12 -0.34 -24.10 -30.07
CA GLY A 12 -1.70 -23.81 -29.61
C GLY A 12 -1.85 -23.98 -28.10
N ALA A 13 -1.32 -25.07 -27.53
CA ALA A 13 -1.37 -25.34 -26.10
C ALA A 13 -0.59 -24.31 -25.28
N ALA A 14 0.60 -23.90 -25.76
CA ALA A 14 1.41 -22.86 -25.12
C ALA A 14 0.70 -21.49 -25.14
N GLY A 15 0.15 -21.10 -26.29
CA GLY A 15 -0.62 -19.86 -26.44
C GLY A 15 -1.86 -19.83 -25.53
N LEU A 16 -2.61 -20.93 -25.49
CA LEU A 16 -3.79 -21.05 -24.64
C LEU A 16 -3.44 -20.96 -23.14
N SER A 17 -2.34 -21.61 -22.72
CA SER A 17 -1.87 -21.56 -21.34
C SER A 17 -1.42 -20.16 -20.93
N CYS A 18 -0.66 -19.49 -21.78
CA CYS A 18 -0.23 -18.10 -21.57
C CYS A 18 -1.44 -17.17 -21.47
N ALA A 19 -2.40 -17.28 -22.38
CA ALA A 19 -3.62 -16.49 -22.35
C ALA A 19 -4.44 -16.74 -21.07
N ARG A 20 -4.60 -18.00 -20.65
CA ARG A 20 -5.29 -18.34 -19.39
C ARG A 20 -4.59 -17.75 -18.17
N LEU A 21 -3.26 -17.78 -18.14
CA LEU A 21 -2.47 -17.20 -17.05
C LEU A 21 -2.63 -15.68 -17.01
N CYS A 22 -2.50 -14.99 -18.14
CA CYS A 22 -2.69 -13.54 -18.23
C CYS A 22 -4.11 -13.13 -17.81
N LEU A 23 -5.13 -13.89 -18.25
CA LEU A 23 -6.52 -13.65 -17.84
C LEU A 23 -6.73 -13.92 -16.35
N ALA A 24 -6.10 -14.95 -15.77
CA ALA A 24 -6.17 -15.23 -14.34
C ALA A 24 -5.53 -14.10 -13.52
N ALA A 25 -4.35 -13.63 -13.91
CA ALA A 25 -3.66 -12.52 -13.26
C ALA A 25 -4.48 -11.22 -13.38
N ALA A 26 -5.01 -10.90 -14.57
CA ALA A 26 -5.86 -9.73 -14.77
C ALA A 26 -7.16 -9.81 -13.96
N ARG A 27 -7.78 -11.00 -13.83
CA ARG A 27 -8.96 -11.20 -12.98
C ARG A 27 -8.62 -11.05 -11.50
N ALA A 28 -7.47 -11.54 -11.04
CA ALA A 28 -7.03 -11.37 -9.66
C ALA A 28 -6.78 -9.89 -9.33
N ALA A 29 -6.15 -9.14 -10.24
CA ALA A 29 -5.93 -7.70 -10.07
C ALA A 29 -7.23 -6.88 -10.10
N ARG A 30 -8.26 -7.34 -10.85
CA ARG A 30 -9.56 -6.68 -10.95
C ARG A 30 -10.57 -7.09 -9.89
N ARG A 31 -10.33 -8.19 -9.15
CA ARG A 31 -11.22 -8.58 -8.05
C ARG A 31 -11.18 -7.45 -7.02
N PRO A 32 -12.31 -6.74 -6.81
CA PRO A 32 -12.42 -5.89 -5.63
C PRO A 32 -12.15 -6.78 -4.42
N MET A 33 -11.34 -6.30 -3.47
CA MET A 33 -11.18 -6.93 -2.16
C MET A 33 -12.59 -7.37 -1.71
N PRO A 34 -12.82 -8.67 -1.42
CA PRO A 34 -14.18 -9.16 -1.19
C PRO A 34 -14.82 -8.28 -0.12
N ALA A 35 -15.85 -7.53 -0.53
CA ALA A 35 -16.74 -6.82 0.38
C ALA A 35 -17.35 -7.91 1.24
N THR A 36 -16.79 -8.00 2.42
CA THR A 36 -16.81 -9.21 3.18
C THR A 36 -18.21 -9.21 3.81
N GLY A 37 -19.13 -10.06 3.32
CA GLY A 37 -20.50 -10.27 3.82
C GLY A 37 -20.69 -11.61 4.55
N ALA A 38 -20.04 -11.78 5.69
CA ALA A 38 -20.15 -12.87 6.66
C ALA A 38 -20.10 -12.18 8.04
N PRO A 39 -20.68 -12.75 9.11
CA PRO A 39 -20.81 -12.08 10.39
C PRO A 39 -19.42 -11.96 11.03
N ARG A 40 -18.69 -10.89 10.73
CA ARG A 40 -17.25 -10.80 11.00
C ARG A 40 -17.02 -10.05 12.29
N GLY A 41 -16.32 -10.71 13.23
CA GLY A 41 -15.54 -10.01 14.23
C GLY A 41 -14.77 -8.86 13.57
N ARG A 42 -14.63 -7.75 14.30
CA ARG A 42 -13.92 -6.52 13.92
C ARG A 42 -12.85 -6.79 12.85
N GLN A 43 -13.10 -6.35 11.61
CA GLN A 43 -12.07 -6.44 10.57
C GLN A 43 -10.92 -5.52 10.97
N LEU A 44 -9.69 -6.05 10.89
CA LEU A 44 -8.49 -5.27 11.16
C LEU A 44 -8.41 -4.09 10.19
N THR A 45 -8.19 -2.90 10.71
CA THR A 45 -7.84 -1.75 9.90
C THR A 45 -6.45 -1.94 9.30
N LEU A 46 -6.12 -1.20 8.25
CA LEU A 46 -4.78 -1.28 7.64
C LEU A 46 -3.68 -0.86 8.65
N TYR A 47 -3.97 0.10 9.53
CA TYR A 47 -3.04 0.50 10.58
C TYR A 47 -2.85 -0.61 11.61
N GLU A 48 -3.92 -1.25 12.09
CA GLU A 48 -3.84 -2.40 13.01
C GLU A 48 -3.06 -3.56 12.37
N ALA A 49 -3.31 -3.86 11.09
CA ALA A 49 -2.56 -4.88 10.36
C ALA A 49 -1.07 -4.52 10.22
N ALA A 50 -0.75 -3.26 9.95
CA ALA A 50 0.63 -2.79 9.91
C ALA A 50 1.32 -2.86 11.27
N PHE A 51 0.59 -2.52 12.35
CA PHE A 51 1.06 -2.63 13.71
C PHE A 51 1.38 -4.09 14.07
N LEU A 52 0.50 -5.03 13.74
CA LEU A 52 0.75 -6.46 13.96
C LEU A 52 1.92 -6.97 13.11
N ALA A 53 2.14 -6.42 11.91
CA ALA A 53 3.22 -6.83 11.02
C ALA A 53 4.62 -6.33 11.42
N GLY A 54 4.72 -5.29 12.25
CA GLY A 54 6.03 -4.75 12.64
C GLY A 54 6.02 -3.53 13.55
N GLY A 55 4.97 -3.38 14.35
CA GLY A 55 4.80 -2.35 15.36
C GLY A 55 4.56 -0.94 14.80
N PRO A 56 4.74 0.10 15.63
CA PRO A 56 4.40 1.48 15.27
C PRO A 56 5.25 2.04 14.12
N GLY A 57 6.47 1.52 13.93
CA GLY A 57 7.30 1.88 12.78
C GLY A 57 6.65 1.51 11.44
N ARG A 58 5.97 0.35 11.37
CA ARG A 58 5.23 -0.07 10.16
C ARG A 58 3.95 0.73 9.96
N VAL A 59 3.30 1.17 11.04
CA VAL A 59 2.16 2.09 10.97
C VAL A 59 2.59 3.44 10.39
N ALA A 60 3.72 3.99 10.84
CA ALA A 60 4.28 5.23 10.30
C ALA A 60 4.65 5.11 8.81
N ASP A 61 5.26 3.99 8.41
CA ASP A 61 5.57 3.71 7.00
C ASP A 61 4.30 3.64 6.15
N LEU A 62 3.27 2.93 6.63
CA LEU A 62 1.98 2.86 5.96
C LEU A 62 1.31 4.24 5.86
N ALA A 63 1.36 5.04 6.92
CA ALA A 63 0.81 6.39 6.92
C ALA A 63 1.47 7.26 5.84
N LEU A 64 2.81 7.32 5.82
CA LEU A 64 3.57 8.08 4.81
C LEU A 64 3.24 7.65 3.38
N VAL A 65 3.25 6.35 3.09
CA VAL A 65 2.94 5.83 1.75
C VAL A 65 1.48 6.09 1.38
N SER A 66 0.54 5.88 2.31
CA SER A 66 -0.89 6.10 2.04
C SER A 66 -1.20 7.58 1.76
N MET A 67 -0.58 8.49 2.51
CA MET A 67 -0.67 9.93 2.28
C MET A 67 -0.04 10.33 0.95
N HIS A 68 1.08 9.72 0.57
CA HIS A 68 1.70 9.95 -0.73
C HIS A 68 0.81 9.53 -1.90
N LEU A 69 0.28 8.30 -1.85
CA LEU A 69 -0.60 7.77 -2.88
C LEU A 69 -1.89 8.59 -3.06
N ARG A 70 -2.32 9.26 -1.99
CA ARG A 70 -3.51 10.10 -1.97
C ARG A 70 -3.18 11.59 -2.12
N ARG A 71 -1.96 11.91 -2.54
CA ARG A 71 -1.48 13.27 -2.85
C ARG A 71 -1.55 14.27 -1.68
N ARG A 72 -1.48 13.78 -0.44
CA ARG A 72 -1.34 14.62 0.77
C ARG A 72 0.12 14.92 1.09
N LEU A 73 1.02 13.99 0.75
CA LEU A 73 2.47 14.18 0.85
C LEU A 73 3.15 13.94 -0.50
N LEU A 74 4.21 14.69 -0.76
CA LEU A 74 5.21 14.35 -1.76
C LEU A 74 6.40 13.72 -1.04
N LEU A 75 6.71 12.47 -1.37
CA LEU A 75 7.91 11.79 -0.91
C LEU A 75 8.95 11.88 -2.02
N ALA A 76 9.94 12.75 -1.84
CA ALA A 76 11.00 12.96 -2.81
C ALA A 76 11.99 11.79 -2.76
N HIS A 77 12.51 11.42 -3.93
CA HIS A 77 13.58 10.41 -4.06
C HIS A 77 14.86 10.79 -3.30
N THR A 78 15.02 12.06 -2.92
CA THR A 78 16.10 12.59 -2.09
C THR A 78 15.92 12.31 -0.60
N GLY A 79 14.84 11.65 -0.19
CA GLY A 79 14.57 11.33 1.21
C GLY A 79 13.84 12.42 1.99
N TRP A 80 13.13 13.32 1.30
CA TRP A 80 12.34 14.40 1.90
C TRP A 80 10.84 14.14 1.78
N ALA A 81 10.08 14.52 2.81
CA ALA A 81 8.63 14.57 2.78
C ALA A 81 8.19 16.04 2.74
N THR A 82 7.29 16.37 1.81
CA THR A 82 6.67 17.69 1.70
C THR A 82 5.16 17.56 1.82
N VAL A 83 4.54 18.40 2.64
CA VAL A 83 3.08 18.48 2.79
C VAL A 83 2.50 19.18 1.56
N VAL A 84 1.59 18.48 0.88
CA VAL A 84 0.84 19.00 -0.28
C VAL A 84 -0.57 19.41 0.14
N ASP A 85 -1.19 18.64 1.03
CA ASP A 85 -2.51 18.93 1.61
C ASP A 85 -2.42 18.71 3.13
N PRO A 86 -2.59 19.77 3.95
CA PRO A 86 -2.44 19.71 5.41
C PRO A 86 -3.61 19.02 6.13
N GLU A 87 -4.68 18.64 5.43
CA GLU A 87 -5.86 18.06 6.06
C GLU A 87 -5.68 16.55 6.31
N GLY A 88 -5.10 16.15 7.44
CA GLY A 88 -4.99 14.73 7.82
C GLY A 88 -6.36 14.11 8.10
N ARG A 89 -6.68 12.96 7.48
CA ARG A 89 -8.02 12.34 7.63
C ARG A 89 -8.29 11.74 8.99
N ASP A 90 -7.24 11.25 9.63
CA ASP A 90 -7.28 10.65 10.95
C ASP A 90 -6.11 11.18 11.80
N GLU A 91 -6.08 10.77 13.06
CA GLU A 91 -5.10 11.26 14.01
C GLU A 91 -3.68 10.81 13.68
N VAL A 92 -3.52 9.66 13.01
CA VAL A 92 -2.23 9.15 12.54
C VAL A 92 -1.70 10.07 11.43
N GLU A 93 -2.50 10.38 10.41
CA GLU A 93 -2.12 11.32 9.34
C GLU A 93 -1.81 12.72 9.90
N ARG A 94 -2.62 13.25 10.82
CA ARG A 94 -2.37 14.55 11.46
C ARG A 94 -1.09 14.57 12.29
N THR A 95 -0.73 13.44 12.90
CA THR A 95 0.52 13.27 13.63
C THR A 95 1.72 13.32 12.68
N VAL A 96 1.65 12.68 11.51
CA VAL A 96 2.69 12.78 10.49
C VAL A 96 2.88 14.21 10.01
N ILE A 97 1.78 14.95 9.77
CA ILE A 97 1.83 16.36 9.36
C ILE A 97 2.48 17.23 10.45
N ARG A 98 2.10 17.03 11.71
CA ARG A 98 2.74 17.71 12.86
C ARG A 98 4.22 17.37 12.99
N ALA A 99 4.62 16.14 12.70
CA ALA A 99 6.02 15.72 12.72
C ALA A 99 6.86 16.35 11.59
N ILE A 100 6.26 16.73 10.47
CA ILE A 100 6.94 17.48 9.39
C ILE A 100 7.17 18.94 9.83
N GLY A 101 6.24 19.52 10.57
CA GLY A 101 6.35 20.86 11.13
C GLY A 101 5.90 21.98 10.18
N PRO A 102 5.97 23.24 10.63
CA PRO A 102 5.37 24.39 9.95
C PRO A 102 6.05 24.75 8.63
N GLU A 103 7.31 24.36 8.45
CA GLU A 103 8.06 24.55 7.19
C GLU A 103 7.48 23.74 6.02
N GLY A 104 6.57 22.80 6.31
CA GLY A 104 5.90 21.98 5.31
C GLY A 104 6.80 20.95 4.63
N GLN A 105 8.09 20.87 4.99
CA GLN A 105 9.03 19.89 4.48
C GLN A 105 10.02 19.44 5.54
N SER A 106 10.37 18.15 5.55
CA SER A 106 11.32 17.58 6.50
C SER A 106 11.89 16.25 5.98
N PRO A 107 13.11 15.84 6.37
CA PRO A 107 13.64 14.52 6.01
C PRO A 107 12.73 13.38 6.51
N ILE A 108 12.57 12.33 5.70
CA ILE A 108 11.63 11.23 6.00
C ILE A 108 12.04 10.48 7.27
N ALA A 109 13.33 10.25 7.48
CA ALA A 109 13.82 9.47 8.63
C ALA A 109 13.41 10.04 10.00
N PRO A 110 13.63 11.33 10.33
CA PRO A 110 13.16 11.91 11.59
C PRO A 110 11.64 12.01 11.67
N VAL A 111 10.94 12.31 10.55
CA VAL A 111 9.46 12.31 10.52
C VAL A 111 8.91 10.94 10.88
N ARG A 112 9.45 9.87 10.28
CA ARG A 112 9.08 8.48 10.55
C ARG A 112 9.32 8.12 12.02
N ALA A 113 10.48 8.48 12.57
CA ALA A 113 10.81 8.20 13.97
C ALA A 113 9.87 8.93 14.94
N SER A 114 9.61 10.22 14.68
CA SER A 114 8.69 11.04 15.47
C SER A 114 7.25 10.52 15.40
N ALA A 115 6.76 10.23 14.19
CA ALA A 115 5.42 9.68 14.00
C ALA A 115 5.26 8.31 14.69
N ALA A 116 6.24 7.41 14.57
CA ALA A 116 6.20 6.11 15.25
C ALA A 116 6.26 6.22 16.78
N ALA A 117 6.86 7.28 17.32
CA ALA A 117 6.94 7.49 18.76
C ALA A 117 5.65 8.08 19.35
N ALA A 118 4.80 8.71 18.54
CA ALA A 118 3.61 9.42 18.98
C ALA A 118 2.50 8.48 19.48
N ASP A 119 1.76 8.95 20.48
CA ASP A 119 0.70 8.17 21.14
C ASP A 119 -0.37 7.70 20.17
N ALA A 120 -0.77 8.56 19.22
CA ALA A 120 -1.76 8.22 18.20
C ALA A 120 -1.37 7.00 17.35
N VAL A 121 -0.07 6.77 17.15
CA VAL A 121 0.47 5.63 16.38
C VAL A 121 0.72 4.42 17.27
N ARG A 122 1.07 4.64 18.54
CA ARG A 122 1.23 3.58 19.55
C ARG A 122 -0.10 2.99 20.04
N ALA A 123 -1.18 3.76 19.92
CA ALA A 123 -2.53 3.38 20.34
C ALA A 123 -3.37 2.71 19.23
N VAL A 124 -2.81 2.57 18.02
CA VAL A 124 -3.34 1.69 16.96
C VAL A 124 -3.27 0.25 17.42
#